data_AF-A0A409VE79-F1
#
_entry.id   AF-A0A409VE79-F1
#
_cell.length_a   1.000
_cell.length_b   1.000
_cell.length_c   1.000
_cell.angle_alpha   90.00
_cell.angle_beta   90.00
_cell.angle_gamma   90.00
#
_symmetry.space_group_name_H-M   'P 1'
#
loop_
_entity.id
_entity.type
_entity.pdbx_description
1 polymer ?
#
loop_
_entity_poly.entity_id
_entity_poly.type
_entity_poly.pdbx_seq_one_letter_code
_entity_poly.pdbx_strand_id
1 'polypeptide(L)'
;MTTNLISLAPDILLYISQFCELADLFSLSACCTLLWTLAQHKSYWLAPLIAARMRDPIACTLHDNLRQRSVARLKDIARHTLRLRKNWASPSPRIYGPVKHTEIGRSTDFIFQVPGTYYYVLHCRRTGELIAFDSSHGPSGKTTSKVHLARLIADVSPGYNEEGKFSMGLLAADSWDSHQYQLAIVSLMYDDDGITGMSLSYQRPLPTGVFDFWAVFLSGEIIGVLQTQFFGGQRTLRLLAYNLKKGNDDPGVTIDSDISVQDLAFHGHSGTWVTDNEVYLLMEYISTKMSVLYRFPKSQLPNDDNPDCPSHSSFSGSKNTIGTWNLPAATYFEAKGALTADPYYWMPCVSLIYVGDPEAMKIIFWSISDTNDQSQAGTSNSTPTSTLIPYNTTTPGALPRDNGSWQLSLIPHSGRYILLVLQQTDPEDASSHVFRLTLVGCDKNTGTCASHDLQVPDNVDLSAVSGLSMDDHTGIISLITNDGKLHIFTYA
;
A
#
# COMPACT_ATOMS: atom_id res chain seq x y z
N MET A 1 28.85 -8.71 41.17
CA MET A 1 28.00 -7.60 41.65
C MET A 1 26.75 -7.57 40.79
N THR A 2 25.57 -7.77 41.37
CA THR A 2 24.29 -7.63 40.67
C THR A 2 23.77 -6.22 40.91
N THR A 3 23.87 -5.36 39.90
CA THR A 3 23.31 -4.00 39.98
C THR A 3 21.80 -4.09 39.81
N ASN A 4 21.04 -3.66 40.82
CA ASN A 4 19.58 -3.66 40.75
C ASN A 4 19.12 -2.47 39.89
N LEU A 5 18.27 -2.71 38.90
CA LEU A 5 17.76 -1.69 37.98
C LEU A 5 17.16 -0.48 38.72
N ILE A 6 16.46 -0.71 39.84
CA ILE A 6 15.81 0.35 40.63
C ILE A 6 16.79 1.27 41.37
N SER A 7 18.07 0.90 41.44
CA SER A 7 19.12 1.72 42.06
C SER A 7 19.72 2.75 41.10
N LEU A 8 19.37 2.66 39.80
CA LEU A 8 19.81 3.62 38.79
C LEU A 8 19.02 4.92 38.89
N ALA A 9 19.65 6.00 38.45
CA ALA A 9 18.99 7.30 38.38
C ALA A 9 17.85 7.31 37.33
N PRO A 10 16.77 8.11 37.54
CA PRO A 10 15.59 8.14 36.67
C PRO A 10 15.90 8.42 35.19
N ASP A 11 16.88 9.26 34.90
CA ASP A 11 17.36 9.60 33.57
C ASP A 11 18.01 8.39 32.86
N ILE A 12 18.80 7.59 33.59
CA ILE A 12 19.35 6.33 33.07
C ILE A 12 18.22 5.35 32.78
N LEU A 13 17.21 5.25 33.64
CA LEU A 13 16.04 4.39 33.42
C LEU A 13 15.24 4.82 32.18
N LEU A 14 15.05 6.14 32.00
CA LEU A 14 14.43 6.69 30.79
C LEU A 14 15.28 6.43 29.55
N TYR A 15 16.60 6.50 29.65
CA TYR A 15 17.49 6.15 28.53
C TYR A 15 17.40 4.67 28.17
N ILE A 16 17.41 3.77 29.16
CA ILE A 16 17.22 2.33 28.95
C ILE A 16 15.89 2.04 28.27
N SER A 17 14.81 2.73 28.66
CA SER A 17 13.48 2.52 28.09
C SER A 17 13.44 2.74 26.57
N GLN A 18 14.35 3.54 26.00
CA GLN A 18 14.42 3.79 24.55
C GLN A 18 14.82 2.55 23.74
N PHE A 19 15.47 1.57 24.39
CA PHE A 19 15.90 0.31 23.78
C PHE A 19 14.89 -0.83 24.01
N CYS A 20 13.84 -0.57 24.78
CA CYS A 20 12.78 -1.54 25.04
C CYS A 20 11.72 -1.51 23.94
N GLU A 21 11.13 -2.67 23.64
CA GLU A 21 9.94 -2.71 22.81
C GLU A 21 8.70 -2.27 23.58
N LEU A 22 7.61 -1.94 22.88
CA LEU A 22 6.39 -1.45 23.52
C LEU A 22 5.85 -2.43 24.57
N ALA A 23 5.95 -3.74 24.32
CA ALA A 23 5.50 -4.77 25.27
C ALA A 23 6.36 -4.81 26.55
N ASP A 24 7.67 -4.60 26.42
CA ASP A 24 8.60 -4.54 27.54
C ASP A 24 8.30 -3.34 28.43
N LEU A 25 7.94 -2.19 27.86
CA LEU A 25 7.57 -0.99 28.62
C LEU A 25 6.35 -1.21 29.51
N PHE A 26 5.31 -1.86 28.99
CA PHE A 26 4.15 -2.19 29.82
C PHE A 26 4.54 -3.14 30.95
N SER A 27 5.36 -4.16 30.65
CA SER A 27 5.86 -5.12 31.63
C SER A 27 6.70 -4.44 32.71
N LEU A 28 7.65 -3.59 32.33
CA LEU A 28 8.50 -2.78 33.22
C LEU A 28 7.65 -1.87 34.12
N SER A 29 6.67 -1.17 33.54
CA SER A 29 5.79 -0.27 34.29
C SER A 29 4.92 -1.00 35.32
N ALA A 30 4.70 -2.30 35.15
CA ALA A 30 3.93 -3.13 36.07
C ALA A 30 4.79 -3.74 37.21
N CYS A 31 6.12 -3.65 37.15
CA CYS A 31 7.00 -4.29 38.13
C CYS A 31 6.98 -3.63 39.52
N CYS A 32 6.97 -2.29 39.60
CA CYS A 32 6.97 -1.57 40.88
C CYS A 32 6.46 -0.12 40.74
N THR A 33 6.19 0.53 41.88
CA THR A 33 5.66 1.90 41.94
C THR A 33 6.59 2.95 41.32
N LEU A 34 7.92 2.77 41.46
CA LEU A 34 8.91 3.67 40.85
C LEU A 34 8.82 3.64 39.32
N LEU A 35 8.83 2.45 38.72
CA LEU A 35 8.74 2.27 37.27
C LEU A 35 7.35 2.68 36.74
N TRP A 36 6.29 2.43 37.51
CA TRP A 36 4.96 2.95 37.19
C TRP A 36 4.90 4.47 37.16
N THR A 37 5.61 5.14 38.07
CA THR A 37 5.73 6.61 38.12
C THR A 37 6.51 7.13 36.91
N LEU A 38 7.61 6.46 36.54
CA LEU A 38 8.35 6.76 35.32
C LEU A 38 7.48 6.64 34.07
N ALA A 39 6.62 5.64 34.02
CA ALA A 39 5.64 5.47 32.94
C ALA A 39 4.57 6.57 32.90
N GLN A 40 4.51 7.51 33.85
CA GLN A 40 3.70 8.73 33.73
C GLN A 40 4.42 9.87 33.00
N HIS A 41 5.73 9.74 32.75
CA HIS A 41 6.48 10.71 31.96
C HIS A 41 6.33 10.46 30.46
N LYS A 42 6.25 11.54 29.69
CA LYS A 42 6.13 11.49 28.23
C LYS A 42 7.33 10.83 27.54
N SER A 43 8.54 11.13 28.01
CA SER A 43 9.80 10.59 27.48
C SER A 43 9.86 9.06 27.52
N TYR A 44 9.22 8.44 28.50
CA TYR A 44 9.15 6.97 28.64
C TYR A 44 8.46 6.29 27.45
N TRP A 45 7.47 6.95 26.84
CA TRP A 45 6.69 6.40 25.72
C TRP A 45 7.14 6.94 24.36
N LEU A 46 7.57 8.20 24.32
CA LEU A 46 7.82 8.92 23.08
C LEU A 46 8.91 8.28 22.22
N ALA A 47 10.09 8.05 22.79
CA ALA A 47 11.23 7.50 22.03
C ALA A 47 10.95 6.08 21.52
N PRO A 48 10.42 5.14 22.34
CA PRO A 48 10.05 3.82 21.85
C PRO A 48 8.94 3.82 20.79
N LEU A 49 7.95 4.71 20.88
CA LEU A 49 6.92 4.84 19.85
C LEU A 49 7.49 5.37 18.52
N ILE A 50 8.40 6.34 18.58
CA ILE A 50 9.13 6.82 17.39
C ILE A 50 9.92 5.65 16.78
N ALA A 51 10.68 4.91 17.59
CA ALA A 51 11.45 3.77 17.12
C ALA A 51 10.57 2.62 16.58
N ALA A 52 9.37 2.41 17.15
CA ALA A 52 8.40 1.44 16.65
C ALA A 52 7.82 1.88 15.29
N ARG A 53 7.46 3.16 15.13
CA ARG A 53 6.91 3.72 13.88
C ARG A 53 7.86 3.57 12.68
N MET A 54 9.16 3.65 12.91
CA MET A 54 10.17 3.47 11.84
C MET A 54 10.27 2.02 11.36
N ARG A 55 9.78 1.06 12.15
CA ARG A 55 9.88 -0.38 11.86
C ARG A 55 8.56 -0.96 11.36
N ASP A 56 7.46 -0.62 12.03
CA ASP A 56 6.12 -1.12 11.69
C ASP A 56 5.06 -0.02 11.85
N PRO A 57 3.88 -0.18 11.21
CA PRO A 57 2.72 0.63 11.49
C PRO A 57 2.40 0.67 12.98
N ILE A 58 2.05 1.87 13.46
CA ILE A 58 1.54 2.11 14.81
C ILE A 58 0.20 2.82 14.72
N ALA A 59 -0.56 2.87 15.82
CA ALA A 59 -1.95 3.29 15.87
C ALA A 59 -2.19 4.81 15.76
N CYS A 60 -1.54 5.44 14.80
CA CYS A 60 -1.68 6.85 14.42
C CYS A 60 -1.21 7.04 12.98
N THR A 61 -1.51 8.20 12.39
CA THR A 61 -1.00 8.55 11.07
C THR A 61 0.52 8.67 11.06
N LEU A 62 1.12 8.57 9.88
CA LEU A 62 2.58 8.61 9.70
C LEU A 62 3.21 9.90 10.23
N HIS A 63 2.56 11.03 9.94
CA HIS A 63 3.03 12.37 10.30
C HIS A 63 2.48 12.87 11.63
N ASP A 64 1.75 12.04 12.39
CA ASP A 64 1.23 12.45 13.69
C ASP A 64 2.38 12.85 14.62
N ASN A 65 2.36 14.11 15.10
CA ASN A 65 3.39 14.66 15.96
C ASN A 65 3.25 14.13 17.40
N LEU A 66 3.88 12.99 17.68
CA LEU A 66 3.89 12.37 19.01
C LEU A 66 4.43 13.30 20.11
N ARG A 67 5.26 14.29 19.73
CA ARG A 67 5.79 15.29 20.68
C ARG A 67 4.74 16.29 21.13
N GLN A 68 3.60 16.39 20.47
CA GLN A 68 2.49 17.23 20.90
C GLN A 68 1.41 16.43 21.66
N ARG A 69 1.36 15.11 21.47
CA ARG A 69 0.36 14.25 22.12
C ARG A 69 0.54 14.13 23.64
N SER A 70 -0.58 13.96 24.36
CA SER A 70 -0.59 13.74 25.81
C SER A 70 -0.04 12.36 26.18
N VAL A 71 0.42 12.17 27.42
CA VAL A 71 0.89 10.86 27.89
C VAL A 71 -0.19 9.79 27.78
N ALA A 72 -1.44 10.15 28.08
CA ALA A 72 -2.58 9.24 27.93
C ALA A 72 -2.73 8.78 26.47
N ARG A 73 -2.69 9.71 25.51
CA ARG A 73 -2.79 9.38 24.08
C ARG A 73 -1.63 8.50 23.61
N LEU A 74 -0.40 8.76 24.05
CA LEU A 74 0.76 7.92 23.73
C LEU A 74 0.59 6.48 24.26
N LYS A 75 0.08 6.34 25.50
CA LYS A 75 -0.24 5.01 26.07
C LYS A 75 -1.32 4.30 25.26
N ASP A 76 -2.34 5.02 24.81
CA ASP A 76 -3.43 4.44 24.01
C ASP A 76 -2.95 3.97 22.64
N ILE A 77 -2.09 4.75 21.97
CA ILE A 77 -1.41 4.34 20.73
C ILE A 77 -0.63 3.04 20.97
N ALA A 78 0.22 3.01 22.00
CA ALA A 78 1.02 1.83 22.32
C ALA A 78 0.16 0.59 22.62
N ARG A 79 -0.90 0.74 23.42
CA ARG A 79 -1.83 -0.36 23.73
C ARG A 79 -2.57 -0.86 22.50
N HIS A 80 -3.06 0.04 21.65
CA HIS A 80 -3.78 -0.34 20.44
C HIS A 80 -2.85 -1.07 19.47
N THR A 81 -1.63 -0.56 19.24
CA THR A 81 -0.62 -1.24 18.42
C THR A 81 -0.30 -2.64 18.95
N LEU A 82 -0.11 -2.82 20.26
CA LEU A 82 0.15 -4.15 20.83
C LEU A 82 -1.04 -5.10 20.70
N ARG A 83 -2.27 -4.61 20.91
CA ARG A 83 -3.49 -5.42 20.71
C ARG A 83 -3.60 -5.89 19.26
N LEU A 84 -3.38 -4.98 18.31
CA LEU A 84 -3.42 -5.29 16.89
C LEU A 84 -2.37 -6.33 16.51
N ARG A 85 -1.10 -6.10 16.86
CA ARG A 85 0.00 -7.04 16.59
C ARG A 85 -0.30 -8.44 17.16
N LYS A 86 -0.78 -8.49 18.40
CA LYS A 86 -1.16 -9.77 19.04
C LYS A 86 -2.30 -10.46 18.30
N ASN A 87 -3.31 -9.72 17.86
CA ASN A 87 -4.45 -10.29 17.16
C ASN A 87 -4.07 -10.79 15.76
N TRP A 88 -3.27 -10.03 15.02
CA TRP A 88 -2.78 -10.42 13.69
C TRP A 88 -1.77 -11.55 13.71
N ALA A 89 -0.95 -11.66 14.76
CA ALA A 89 -0.09 -12.82 14.96
C ALA A 89 -0.86 -14.07 15.44
N SER A 90 -2.14 -13.95 15.75
CA SER A 90 -2.96 -15.09 16.16
C SER A 90 -3.25 -15.99 14.95
N PRO A 91 -3.27 -17.33 15.11
CA PRO A 91 -3.71 -18.22 14.05
C PRO A 91 -5.12 -17.93 13.52
N SER A 92 -5.97 -17.29 14.34
CA SER A 92 -7.33 -16.91 13.99
C SER A 92 -7.62 -15.49 14.51
N PRO A 93 -7.25 -14.44 13.73
CA PRO A 93 -7.52 -13.06 14.09
C PRO A 93 -9.02 -12.81 14.23
N ARG A 94 -9.42 -12.12 15.30
CA ARG A 94 -10.84 -11.89 15.63
C ARG A 94 -11.25 -10.44 15.47
N ILE A 95 -12.49 -10.23 15.03
CA ILE A 95 -13.12 -8.92 15.04
C ILE A 95 -13.37 -8.47 16.48
N TYR A 96 -13.01 -7.22 16.77
CA TYR A 96 -13.29 -6.53 18.02
C TYR A 96 -14.44 -5.53 17.82
N GLY A 97 -15.46 -5.66 18.67
CA GLY A 97 -16.62 -4.77 18.66
C GLY A 97 -17.64 -5.09 17.56
N PRO A 98 -18.67 -4.25 17.43
CA PRO A 98 -19.73 -4.44 16.42
C PRO A 98 -19.23 -4.10 15.02
N VAL A 99 -19.72 -4.86 14.04
CA VAL A 99 -19.51 -4.55 12.62
C VAL A 99 -20.37 -3.38 12.22
N LYS A 100 -19.73 -2.30 11.75
CA LYS A 100 -20.45 -1.12 11.25
C LYS A 100 -20.88 -1.36 9.81
N HIS A 101 -22.09 -0.92 9.47
CA HIS A 101 -22.58 -0.90 8.09
C HIS A 101 -23.09 0.50 7.76
N THR A 102 -22.85 0.97 6.54
CA THR A 102 -23.33 2.26 6.05
C THR A 102 -23.71 2.14 4.58
N GLU A 103 -24.84 2.73 4.19
CA GLU A 103 -25.22 2.81 2.77
C GLU A 103 -24.43 3.94 2.11
N ILE A 104 -23.63 3.59 1.10
CA ILE A 104 -22.82 4.55 0.33
C ILE A 104 -23.30 4.69 -1.12
N GLY A 105 -24.27 3.86 -1.52
CA GLY A 105 -24.83 3.86 -2.88
C GLY A 105 -24.11 2.89 -3.81
N ARG A 106 -24.83 2.42 -4.82
CA ARG A 106 -24.33 1.44 -5.80
C ARG A 106 -23.25 2.05 -6.70
N SER A 107 -22.41 1.17 -7.26
CA SER A 107 -21.34 1.54 -8.18
C SER A 107 -20.33 2.51 -7.55
N THR A 108 -19.98 2.24 -6.29
CA THR A 108 -19.03 3.02 -5.52
C THR A 108 -17.79 2.18 -5.24
N ASP A 109 -16.61 2.75 -5.46
CA ASP A 109 -15.33 2.10 -5.20
C ASP A 109 -14.55 2.82 -4.11
N PHE A 110 -13.64 2.09 -3.47
CA PHE A 110 -12.56 2.74 -2.70
C PHE A 110 -11.53 3.33 -3.65
N ILE A 111 -11.10 4.56 -3.37
CA ILE A 111 -9.87 5.11 -3.93
C ILE A 111 -8.76 4.94 -2.91
N PHE A 112 -8.96 5.44 -1.69
CA PHE A 112 -8.06 5.16 -0.57
C PHE A 112 -8.75 5.36 0.78
N GLN A 113 -8.12 4.80 1.81
CA GLN A 113 -8.31 5.17 3.20
C GLN A 113 -7.04 5.87 3.69
N VAL A 114 -7.18 6.96 4.45
CA VAL A 114 -6.02 7.64 5.04
C VAL A 114 -5.46 6.77 6.18
N PRO A 115 -4.19 6.32 6.10
CA PRO A 115 -3.60 5.42 7.09
C PRO A 115 -3.62 6.00 8.49
N GLY A 116 -4.05 5.22 9.48
CA GLY A 116 -4.18 5.68 10.87
C GLY A 116 -5.48 6.41 11.19
N THR A 117 -6.46 6.45 10.27
CA THR A 117 -7.71 7.23 10.41
C THR A 117 -8.95 6.47 9.95
N TYR A 118 -10.11 7.12 10.12
CA TYR A 118 -11.42 6.66 9.63
C TYR A 118 -11.87 7.40 8.36
N TYR A 119 -10.95 8.05 7.65
CA TYR A 119 -11.25 8.87 6.48
C TYR A 119 -11.02 8.09 5.19
N TYR A 120 -12.01 8.13 4.31
CA TYR A 120 -12.02 7.45 3.02
C TYR A 120 -12.26 8.46 1.91
N VAL A 121 -11.69 8.18 0.74
CA VAL A 121 -12.15 8.75 -0.52
C VAL A 121 -12.79 7.63 -1.33
N LEU A 122 -14.05 7.85 -1.68
CA LEU A 122 -14.89 6.94 -2.45
C LEU A 122 -15.13 7.52 -3.84
N HIS A 123 -15.28 6.67 -4.85
CA HIS A 123 -15.57 7.08 -6.23
C HIS A 123 -16.88 6.49 -6.72
N CYS A 124 -17.80 7.33 -7.21
CA CYS A 124 -19.04 6.87 -7.82
C CYS A 124 -18.87 6.74 -9.34
N ARG A 125 -18.76 5.51 -9.86
CA ARG A 125 -18.57 5.23 -11.30
C ARG A 125 -19.65 5.86 -12.19
N ARG A 126 -20.88 5.99 -11.68
CA ARG A 126 -22.01 6.54 -12.44
C ARG A 126 -21.88 8.05 -12.68
N THR A 127 -21.48 8.80 -11.66
CA THR A 127 -21.41 10.26 -11.71
C THR A 127 -20.00 10.78 -11.99
N GLY A 128 -18.98 9.94 -11.80
CA GLY A 128 -17.57 10.33 -11.83
C GLY A 128 -17.17 11.26 -10.68
N GLU A 129 -17.95 11.25 -9.59
CA GLU A 129 -17.68 12.05 -8.40
C GLU A 129 -16.82 11.27 -7.40
N LEU A 130 -15.82 11.95 -6.85
CA LEU A 130 -15.09 11.58 -5.66
C LEU A 130 -15.78 12.18 -4.44
N ILE A 131 -15.90 11.40 -3.36
CA ILE A 131 -16.57 11.78 -2.11
C ILE A 131 -15.65 11.43 -0.94
N ALA A 132 -15.38 12.42 -0.10
CA ALA A 132 -14.70 12.21 1.16
C ALA A 132 -15.70 11.81 2.26
N PHE A 133 -15.40 10.70 2.95
CA PHE A 133 -16.30 10.04 3.89
C PHE A 133 -15.58 9.76 5.22
N ASP A 134 -16.18 10.14 6.33
CA ASP A 134 -15.71 9.84 7.69
C ASP A 134 -16.58 8.76 8.35
N SER A 135 -16.00 7.59 8.60
CA SER A 135 -16.71 6.44 9.20
C SER A 135 -16.73 6.45 10.73
N SER A 136 -16.06 7.41 11.38
CA SER A 136 -16.03 7.53 12.84
C SER A 136 -17.41 7.83 13.42
N HIS A 137 -18.25 8.55 12.68
CA HIS A 137 -19.60 8.96 13.08
C HIS A 137 -20.70 7.90 12.84
N GLY A 138 -20.34 6.66 12.48
CA GLY A 138 -21.29 5.57 12.31
C GLY A 138 -22.14 5.68 11.02
N PRO A 139 -23.40 5.19 11.01
CA PRO A 139 -24.25 5.17 9.82
C PRO A 139 -24.55 6.56 9.23
N SER A 140 -24.48 7.60 10.06
CA SER A 140 -24.61 9.00 9.66
C SER A 140 -23.28 9.62 9.24
N GLY A 141 -22.36 8.82 8.69
CA GLY A 141 -21.01 9.25 8.30
C GLY A 141 -21.05 10.59 7.58
N LYS A 142 -20.19 11.51 8.00
CA LYS A 142 -20.17 12.87 7.47
C LYS A 142 -19.54 12.82 6.09
N THR A 143 -20.36 12.99 5.06
CA THR A 143 -19.86 13.25 3.71
C THR A 143 -19.48 14.72 3.63
N THR A 144 -18.33 14.98 3.03
CA THR A 144 -17.86 16.36 2.77
C THR A 144 -17.92 16.65 1.27
N SER A 145 -17.23 17.72 0.86
CA SER A 145 -17.16 18.22 -0.52
C SER A 145 -17.00 17.10 -1.55
N LYS A 146 -17.72 17.23 -2.66
CA LYS A 146 -17.59 16.35 -3.82
C LYS A 146 -16.66 16.99 -4.84
N VAL A 147 -15.88 16.18 -5.53
CA VAL A 147 -15.07 16.65 -6.67
C VAL A 147 -15.30 15.74 -7.85
N HIS A 148 -15.59 16.31 -9.02
CA HIS A 148 -15.76 15.54 -10.25
C HIS A 148 -14.40 15.27 -10.90
N LEU A 149 -14.17 14.03 -11.36
CA LEU A 149 -12.95 13.65 -12.08
C LEU A 149 -13.28 12.96 -13.41
N ALA A 150 -13.73 11.71 -13.36
CA ALA A 150 -14.13 10.89 -14.51
C ALA A 150 -14.91 9.67 -14.02
N ARG A 151 -15.61 8.96 -14.92
CA ARG A 151 -16.43 7.78 -14.56
C ARG A 151 -15.64 6.49 -14.32
N LEU A 152 -14.40 6.42 -14.79
CA LEU A 152 -13.52 5.28 -14.62
C LEU A 152 -12.20 5.74 -13.98
N ILE A 153 -11.78 5.04 -12.93
CA ILE A 153 -10.41 5.06 -12.42
C ILE A 153 -9.75 3.76 -12.85
N ALA A 154 -8.79 3.86 -13.75
CA ALA A 154 -8.11 2.71 -14.34
C ALA A 154 -6.94 2.23 -13.49
N ASP A 155 -6.28 3.14 -12.77
CA ASP A 155 -5.15 2.82 -11.90
C ASP A 155 -4.90 3.93 -10.85
N VAL A 156 -4.17 3.58 -9.79
CA VAL A 156 -3.83 4.47 -8.68
C VAL A 156 -2.38 4.31 -8.26
N SER A 157 -1.74 5.41 -7.84
CA SER A 157 -0.41 5.36 -7.22
C SER A 157 -0.50 4.88 -5.77
N PRO A 158 0.64 4.51 -5.14
CA PRO A 158 0.72 4.55 -3.69
C PRO A 158 0.32 5.92 -3.15
N GLY A 159 -0.23 5.92 -1.94
CA GLY A 159 -0.60 7.15 -1.26
C GLY A 159 0.63 7.93 -0.81
N TYR A 160 0.61 9.24 -1.03
CA TYR A 160 1.62 10.17 -0.55
C TYR A 160 1.10 10.90 0.70
N ASN A 161 1.81 10.72 1.81
CA ASN A 161 1.44 11.31 3.10
C ASN A 161 2.18 12.63 3.33
N GLU A 162 1.45 13.64 3.80
CA GLU A 162 1.96 14.90 4.34
C GLU A 162 1.28 15.19 5.69
N GLU A 163 1.80 16.12 6.48
CA GLU A 163 1.13 16.53 7.72
C GLU A 163 -0.25 17.16 7.41
N GLY A 164 -1.32 16.55 7.92
CA GLY A 164 -2.70 16.99 7.69
C GLY A 164 -3.22 16.81 6.26
N LYS A 165 -2.51 16.05 5.41
CA LYS A 165 -2.89 15.84 4.01
C LYS A 165 -2.48 14.46 3.51
N PHE A 166 -3.36 13.84 2.74
CA PHE A 166 -3.06 12.59 2.04
C PHE A 166 -3.41 12.74 0.57
N SER A 167 -2.51 12.36 -0.32
CA SER A 167 -2.68 12.51 -1.76
C SER A 167 -2.49 11.20 -2.49
N MET A 168 -3.18 11.02 -3.61
CA MET A 168 -3.02 9.84 -4.47
C MET A 168 -3.11 10.27 -5.94
N GLY A 169 -2.18 9.75 -6.75
CA GLY A 169 -2.21 9.89 -8.20
C GLY A 169 -3.23 8.92 -8.78
N LEU A 170 -4.04 9.39 -9.73
CA LEU A 170 -5.10 8.62 -10.37
C LEU A 170 -4.91 8.67 -11.88
N LEU A 171 -5.08 7.52 -12.54
CA LEU A 171 -5.31 7.42 -13.97
C LEU A 171 -6.81 7.29 -14.20
N ALA A 172 -7.41 8.29 -14.84
CA ALA A 172 -8.85 8.37 -14.99
C ALA A 172 -9.26 8.52 -16.46
N ALA A 173 -10.45 8.03 -16.80
CA ALA A 173 -11.07 8.17 -18.11
C ALA A 173 -12.61 8.19 -17.97
N ASP A 174 -13.33 8.66 -18.99
CA ASP A 174 -14.80 8.64 -18.96
C ASP A 174 -15.39 7.27 -19.35
N SER A 175 -14.64 6.49 -20.13
CA SER A 175 -14.94 5.10 -20.45
C SER A 175 -13.67 4.36 -20.86
N TRP A 176 -13.71 3.03 -20.77
CA TRP A 176 -12.64 2.15 -21.28
C TRP A 176 -12.34 2.38 -22.77
N ASP A 177 -13.36 2.73 -23.56
CA ASP A 177 -13.26 2.92 -25.01
C ASP A 177 -12.84 4.35 -25.41
N SER A 178 -12.77 5.29 -24.47
CA SER A 178 -12.58 6.71 -24.80
C SER A 178 -11.18 7.03 -25.33
N HIS A 179 -10.17 6.21 -25.00
CA HIS A 179 -8.74 6.51 -25.20
C HIS A 179 -8.32 7.92 -24.71
N GLN A 180 -9.14 8.56 -23.88
CA GLN A 180 -8.95 9.89 -23.33
C GLN A 180 -8.67 9.74 -21.85
N TYR A 181 -7.43 9.34 -21.57
CA TYR A 181 -6.94 9.24 -20.21
C TYR A 181 -6.46 10.59 -19.71
N GLN A 182 -6.55 10.79 -18.40
CA GLN A 182 -5.97 11.92 -17.70
C GLN A 182 -5.29 11.43 -16.43
N LEU A 183 -4.20 12.10 -16.08
CA LEU A 183 -3.59 11.98 -14.76
C LEU A 183 -4.15 13.06 -13.85
N ALA A 184 -4.48 12.69 -12.62
CA ALA A 184 -4.93 13.62 -11.61
C ALA A 184 -4.31 13.29 -10.25
N ILE A 185 -4.21 14.28 -9.37
CA ILE A 185 -3.92 14.07 -7.96
C ILE A 185 -5.13 14.50 -7.15
N VAL A 186 -5.73 13.55 -6.46
CA VAL A 186 -6.72 13.85 -5.43
C VAL A 186 -5.99 14.03 -4.09
N SER A 187 -6.34 15.08 -3.35
CA SER A 187 -5.81 15.36 -2.03
C SER A 187 -6.94 15.51 -1.03
N LEU A 188 -6.85 14.78 0.08
CA LEU A 188 -7.71 14.92 1.24
C LEU A 188 -6.97 15.67 2.34
N MET A 189 -7.55 16.77 2.81
CA MET A 189 -7.05 17.57 3.92
C MET A 189 -7.85 17.25 5.18
N TYR A 190 -7.16 17.09 6.30
CA TYR A 190 -7.76 16.72 7.57
C TYR A 190 -6.94 17.24 8.75
N ASP A 191 -7.58 17.39 9.89
CA ASP A 191 -6.97 17.78 11.16
C ASP A 191 -7.51 16.88 12.29
N ASP A 192 -7.27 17.28 13.55
CA ASP A 192 -7.77 16.55 14.71
C ASP A 192 -9.31 16.60 14.85
N ASP A 193 -9.97 17.58 14.21
CA ASP A 193 -11.43 17.79 14.26
C ASP A 193 -12.17 17.09 13.10
N GLY A 194 -11.47 16.62 12.07
CA GLY A 194 -12.04 15.85 10.98
C GLY A 194 -11.48 16.17 9.60
N ILE A 195 -12.26 15.83 8.59
CA ILE A 195 -11.98 16.20 7.20
C ILE A 195 -12.26 17.70 7.02
N THR A 196 -11.24 18.45 6.59
CA THR A 196 -11.32 19.90 6.35
C THR A 196 -11.57 20.24 4.87
N GLY A 197 -11.19 19.36 3.95
CA GLY A 197 -11.53 19.51 2.54
C GLY A 197 -10.96 18.43 1.64
N MET A 198 -11.41 18.43 0.38
CA MET A 198 -10.92 17.55 -0.67
C MET A 198 -10.80 18.35 -1.97
N SER A 199 -9.73 18.13 -2.71
CA SER A 199 -9.44 18.87 -3.96
C SER A 199 -8.70 18.01 -4.97
N LEU A 200 -8.83 18.36 -6.26
CA LEU A 200 -7.88 17.93 -7.29
C LEU A 200 -6.76 18.95 -7.35
N SER A 201 -5.56 18.57 -6.89
CA SER A 201 -4.40 19.47 -6.85
C SER A 201 -3.61 19.49 -8.16
N TYR A 202 -3.80 18.47 -9.00
CA TYR A 202 -3.22 18.36 -10.33
C TYR A 202 -4.20 17.64 -11.26
N GLN A 203 -4.28 18.06 -12.52
CA GLN A 203 -5.09 17.39 -13.53
C GLN A 203 -4.53 17.67 -14.92
N ARG A 204 -4.25 16.62 -15.68
CA ARG A 204 -3.65 16.73 -17.01
C ARG A 204 -4.16 15.64 -17.96
N PRO A 205 -4.67 16.01 -19.14
CA PRO A 205 -4.95 15.04 -20.18
C PRO A 205 -3.66 14.41 -20.70
N LEU A 206 -3.66 13.08 -20.86
CA LEU A 206 -2.56 12.35 -21.46
C LEU A 206 -2.64 12.40 -23.00
N PRO A 207 -1.52 12.16 -23.70
CA PRO A 207 -1.51 12.09 -25.16
C PRO A 207 -2.53 11.06 -25.67
N THR A 208 -3.43 11.49 -26.56
CA THR A 208 -4.42 10.60 -27.17
C THR A 208 -3.76 9.67 -28.18
N GLY A 209 -4.18 8.41 -28.22
CA GLY A 209 -3.72 7.44 -29.21
C GLY A 209 -4.10 6.01 -28.82
N VAL A 210 -3.68 5.03 -29.63
CA VAL A 210 -3.85 3.60 -29.35
C VAL A 210 -2.72 3.16 -28.41
N PHE A 211 -2.73 3.72 -27.21
CA PHE A 211 -1.76 3.45 -26.16
C PHE A 211 -2.50 2.97 -24.91
N ASP A 212 -1.92 1.98 -24.24
CA ASP A 212 -2.38 1.55 -22.92
C ASP A 212 -1.57 2.32 -21.88
N PHE A 213 -2.25 2.84 -20.86
CA PHE A 213 -1.63 3.51 -19.73
C PHE A 213 -1.88 2.71 -18.45
N TRP A 214 -0.86 2.57 -17.61
CA TRP A 214 -0.95 1.89 -16.32
C TRP A 214 0.21 2.29 -15.41
N ALA A 215 0.22 1.79 -14.19
CA ALA A 215 1.27 2.00 -13.19
C ALA A 215 1.54 3.49 -12.91
N VAL A 216 0.53 4.17 -12.38
CA VAL A 216 0.69 5.55 -11.88
C VAL A 216 1.64 5.54 -10.70
N PHE A 217 2.57 6.48 -10.69
CA PHE A 217 3.48 6.71 -9.58
C PHE A 217 3.45 8.17 -9.16
N LEU A 218 3.65 8.40 -7.86
CA LEU A 218 3.60 9.72 -7.24
C LEU A 218 4.72 9.85 -6.20
N SER A 219 5.38 11.01 -6.18
CA SER A 219 6.23 11.49 -5.10
C SER A 219 5.85 12.93 -4.73
N GLY A 220 6.59 13.53 -3.79
CA GLY A 220 6.41 14.96 -3.48
C GLY A 220 6.74 15.91 -4.63
N GLU A 221 7.45 15.44 -5.66
CA GLU A 221 7.92 16.27 -6.77
C GLU A 221 7.39 15.84 -8.14
N ILE A 222 7.07 14.56 -8.31
CA ILE A 222 6.78 13.98 -9.63
C ILE A 222 5.49 13.17 -9.59
N ILE A 223 4.67 13.29 -10.64
CA ILE A 223 3.65 12.31 -11.01
C ILE A 223 3.97 11.74 -12.38
N GLY A 224 3.72 10.45 -12.59
CA GLY A 224 3.89 9.85 -13.90
C GLY A 224 3.12 8.56 -14.08
N VAL A 225 3.27 7.98 -15.27
CA VAL A 225 2.55 6.80 -15.71
C VAL A 225 3.37 6.05 -16.75
N LEU A 226 3.15 4.74 -16.86
CA LEU A 226 3.71 3.92 -17.92
C LEU A 226 2.76 3.89 -19.12
N GLN A 227 3.35 3.80 -20.31
CA GLN A 227 2.67 3.82 -21.58
C GLN A 227 3.22 2.70 -22.47
N THR A 228 2.34 1.96 -23.16
CA THR A 228 2.77 1.06 -24.24
C THR A 228 3.03 1.88 -25.49
N GLN A 229 4.09 1.58 -26.22
CA GLN A 229 4.34 2.14 -27.54
C GLN A 229 4.61 1.05 -28.56
N PHE A 230 4.19 1.28 -29.81
CA PHE A 230 4.46 0.37 -30.93
C PHE A 230 5.57 0.95 -31.79
N PHE A 231 6.71 0.26 -31.84
CA PHE A 231 7.83 0.64 -32.69
C PHE A 231 8.36 -0.61 -33.43
N GLY A 232 8.42 -0.54 -34.76
CA GLY A 232 8.98 -1.65 -35.57
C GLY A 232 8.26 -3.00 -35.40
N GLY A 233 6.96 -2.99 -35.09
CA GLY A 233 6.18 -4.21 -34.83
C GLY A 233 6.37 -4.81 -33.44
N GLN A 234 7.17 -4.17 -32.57
CA GLN A 234 7.32 -4.55 -31.17
C GLN A 234 6.59 -3.55 -30.26
N ARG A 235 5.97 -4.07 -29.20
CA ARG A 235 5.46 -3.24 -28.09
C ARG A 235 6.58 -3.03 -27.09
N THR A 236 6.99 -1.79 -26.86
CA THR A 236 7.94 -1.41 -25.80
C THR A 236 7.29 -0.49 -24.79
N LEU A 237 7.98 -0.29 -23.67
CA LEU A 237 7.53 0.58 -22.59
C LEU A 237 8.06 2.00 -22.78
N ARG A 238 7.23 2.97 -22.44
CA ARG A 238 7.56 4.39 -22.31
C ARG A 238 7.12 4.87 -20.94
N LEU A 239 7.91 5.73 -20.32
CA LEU A 239 7.55 6.41 -19.07
C LEU A 239 7.25 7.88 -19.37
N LEU A 240 6.12 8.37 -18.89
CA LEU A 240 5.76 9.79 -18.88
C LEU A 240 5.84 10.30 -17.45
N ALA A 241 6.57 11.40 -17.23
CA ALA A 241 6.72 12.01 -15.91
C ALA A 241 6.55 13.53 -15.98
N TYR A 242 5.96 14.10 -14.92
CA TYR A 242 5.66 15.51 -14.82
C TYR A 242 6.10 16.04 -13.45
N ASN A 243 6.75 17.21 -13.44
CA ASN A 243 7.14 17.93 -12.25
C ASN A 243 5.95 18.72 -11.67
N LEU A 244 5.59 18.45 -10.43
CA LEU A 244 4.43 19.04 -9.75
C LEU A 244 4.58 20.54 -9.49
N LYS A 245 5.81 21.04 -9.33
CA LYS A 245 6.09 22.47 -9.09
C LYS A 245 5.84 23.33 -10.34
N LYS A 246 6.04 22.75 -11.52
CA LYS A 246 5.72 23.39 -12.81
C LYS A 246 4.20 23.35 -13.10
N GLY A 247 3.44 22.56 -12.35
CA GLY A 247 2.00 22.46 -12.49
C GLY A 247 1.56 22.02 -13.89
N ASN A 248 0.48 22.62 -14.39
CA ASN A 248 -0.06 22.27 -15.71
C ASN A 248 0.78 22.82 -16.88
N ASP A 249 1.74 23.71 -16.61
CA ASP A 249 2.61 24.31 -17.64
C ASP A 249 3.84 23.44 -17.94
N ASP A 250 4.08 22.37 -17.18
CA ASP A 250 5.19 21.46 -17.44
C ASP A 250 5.02 20.81 -18.82
N PRO A 251 6.00 20.81 -19.74
CA PRO A 251 5.89 19.98 -20.95
C PRO A 251 5.88 18.48 -20.63
N GLY A 252 6.40 18.08 -19.46
CA GLY A 252 6.63 16.68 -19.10
C GLY A 252 7.87 16.10 -19.79
N VAL A 253 8.33 14.97 -19.26
CA VAL A 253 9.46 14.20 -19.77
C VAL A 253 8.95 12.87 -20.28
N THR A 254 9.37 12.52 -21.49
CA THR A 254 9.15 11.21 -22.11
C THR A 254 10.44 10.41 -22.08
N ILE A 255 10.39 9.20 -21.52
CA ILE A 255 11.52 8.27 -21.50
C ILE A 255 11.15 7.03 -22.29
N ASP A 256 11.74 6.87 -23.47
CA ASP A 256 11.58 5.67 -24.29
C ASP A 256 12.48 4.55 -23.79
N SER A 257 11.93 3.35 -23.58
CA SER A 257 12.73 2.19 -23.19
C SER A 257 12.77 1.09 -24.24
N ASP A 258 13.81 0.27 -24.16
CA ASP A 258 13.95 -0.99 -24.90
C ASP A 258 13.25 -2.19 -24.22
N ILE A 259 12.52 -1.93 -23.13
CA ILE A 259 11.83 -2.97 -22.37
C ILE A 259 10.63 -3.47 -23.19
N SER A 260 10.71 -4.72 -23.63
CA SER A 260 9.59 -5.41 -24.30
C SER A 260 8.45 -5.68 -23.33
N VAL A 261 7.23 -5.37 -23.74
CA VAL A 261 6.00 -5.65 -22.98
C VAL A 261 5.19 -6.81 -23.56
N GLN A 262 5.71 -7.52 -24.57
CA GLN A 262 5.00 -8.61 -25.25
C GLN A 262 4.66 -9.78 -24.33
N ASP A 263 5.51 -10.02 -23.32
CA ASP A 263 5.39 -11.12 -22.37
C ASP A 263 4.84 -10.69 -21.00
N LEU A 264 4.43 -9.42 -20.88
CA LEU A 264 3.69 -8.99 -19.69
C LEU A 264 2.34 -9.70 -19.67
N ALA A 265 1.89 -10.04 -18.46
CA ALA A 265 0.50 -10.45 -18.27
C ALA A 265 -0.42 -9.49 -19.03
N PHE A 266 -1.35 -10.03 -19.82
CA PHE A 266 -2.23 -9.33 -20.79
C PHE A 266 -3.04 -8.13 -20.22
N HIS A 267 -2.86 -7.81 -18.94
CA HIS A 267 -3.53 -6.75 -18.19
C HIS A 267 -2.57 -5.73 -17.53
N GLY A 268 -1.27 -5.72 -17.85
CA GLY A 268 -0.42 -4.56 -17.56
C GLY A 268 -0.28 -4.19 -16.08
N HIS A 269 -0.15 -5.16 -15.17
CA HIS A 269 0.06 -4.85 -13.75
C HIS A 269 1.52 -5.06 -13.36
N SER A 270 2.17 -3.95 -13.03
CA SER A 270 3.58 -3.89 -12.61
C SER A 270 3.72 -3.08 -11.34
N GLY A 271 4.58 -3.54 -10.42
CA GLY A 271 4.86 -2.83 -9.19
C GLY A 271 5.70 -1.60 -9.48
N THR A 272 5.23 -0.40 -9.12
CA THR A 272 5.89 0.85 -9.51
C THR A 272 5.92 1.86 -8.38
N TRP A 273 7.08 2.09 -7.78
CA TRP A 273 7.24 2.99 -6.64
C TRP A 273 8.35 4.01 -6.87
N VAL A 274 8.32 5.08 -6.09
CA VAL A 274 9.34 6.14 -6.12
C VAL A 274 10.10 6.15 -4.80
N THR A 275 11.43 6.17 -4.86
CA THR A 275 12.30 6.38 -3.69
C THR A 275 13.50 7.18 -4.13
N ASP A 276 13.87 8.21 -3.36
CA ASP A 276 14.98 9.13 -3.68
C ASP A 276 14.89 9.74 -5.09
N ASN A 277 13.66 10.08 -5.52
CA ASN A 277 13.33 10.59 -6.85
C ASN A 277 13.75 9.67 -8.01
N GLU A 278 13.92 8.36 -7.74
CA GLU A 278 14.09 7.32 -8.74
C GLU A 278 12.82 6.48 -8.85
N VAL A 279 12.45 6.08 -10.06
CA VAL A 279 11.29 5.21 -10.29
C VAL A 279 11.78 3.78 -10.44
N TYR A 280 11.25 2.89 -9.61
CA TYR A 280 11.50 1.47 -9.68
C TYR A 280 10.29 0.76 -10.27
N LEU A 281 10.56 -0.21 -11.14
CA LEU A 281 9.55 -0.93 -11.89
C LEU A 281 9.80 -2.44 -11.80
N LEU A 282 8.90 -3.14 -11.12
CA LEU A 282 8.87 -4.59 -11.02
C LEU A 282 7.94 -5.17 -12.10
N MET A 283 8.52 -5.97 -12.99
CA MET A 283 7.78 -6.64 -14.07
C MET A 283 7.84 -8.15 -13.92
N GLU A 284 6.71 -8.78 -14.24
CA GLU A 284 6.50 -10.21 -14.14
C GLU A 284 6.37 -10.83 -15.54
N TYR A 285 7.33 -11.71 -15.89
CA TYR A 285 7.39 -12.36 -17.20
C TYR A 285 6.95 -13.82 -17.05
N ILE A 286 5.73 -14.13 -17.50
CA ILE A 286 5.13 -15.46 -17.37
C ILE A 286 5.90 -16.49 -18.21
N SER A 287 6.28 -16.14 -19.44
CA SER A 287 6.99 -17.00 -20.38
C SER A 287 8.30 -17.55 -19.79
N THR A 288 9.04 -16.69 -19.08
CA THR A 288 10.31 -17.03 -18.44
C THR A 288 10.18 -17.36 -16.96
N LYS A 289 9.01 -17.16 -16.34
CA LYS A 289 8.77 -17.29 -14.89
C LYS A 289 9.75 -16.44 -14.05
N MET A 290 9.92 -15.18 -14.45
CA MET A 290 10.91 -14.28 -13.83
C MET A 290 10.27 -12.97 -13.38
N SER A 291 10.79 -12.45 -12.27
CA SER A 291 10.57 -11.08 -11.85
C SER A 291 11.83 -10.27 -12.14
N VAL A 292 11.64 -9.15 -12.84
CA VAL A 292 12.73 -8.26 -13.27
C VAL A 292 12.48 -6.88 -12.69
N LEU A 293 13.53 -6.32 -12.09
CA LEU A 293 13.51 -4.95 -11.57
C LEU A 293 14.23 -4.03 -12.53
N TYR A 294 13.52 -3.00 -12.97
CA TYR A 294 14.06 -1.87 -13.70
C TYR A 294 14.13 -0.64 -12.79
N ARG A 295 15.12 0.23 -13.02
CA ARG A 295 15.35 1.45 -12.24
C ARG A 295 15.58 2.61 -13.20
N PHE A 296 14.66 3.57 -13.20
CA PHE A 296 14.80 4.84 -13.90
C PHE A 296 15.50 5.83 -12.97
N PRO A 297 16.73 6.24 -13.29
CA PRO A 297 17.52 7.08 -12.40
C PRO A 297 16.96 8.50 -12.31
N LYS A 298 17.16 9.15 -11.17
CA LYS A 298 16.70 10.52 -10.92
C LYS A 298 17.21 11.53 -11.96
N SER A 299 18.37 11.28 -12.57
CA SER A 299 18.95 12.14 -13.61
C SER A 299 18.14 12.16 -14.92
N GLN A 300 17.25 11.19 -15.13
CA GLN A 300 16.35 11.14 -16.29
C GLN A 300 14.93 11.62 -15.96
N LEU A 301 14.67 12.00 -14.71
CA LEU A 301 13.35 12.39 -14.24
C LEU A 301 13.27 13.91 -13.97
N PRO A 302 12.10 14.53 -14.16
CA PRO A 302 11.92 15.97 -13.97
C PRO A 302 11.72 16.33 -12.49
N ASN A 303 12.77 16.24 -11.68
CA ASN A 303 12.78 16.66 -10.28
C ASN A 303 13.35 18.08 -10.10
N ASP A 304 13.22 18.63 -8.90
CA ASP A 304 13.70 19.98 -8.56
C ASP A 304 15.22 20.13 -8.70
N ASP A 305 15.96 19.04 -8.48
CA ASP A 305 17.41 18.97 -8.65
C ASP A 305 17.85 18.80 -10.13
N ASN A 306 16.90 18.60 -11.05
CA ASN A 306 17.13 18.39 -12.48
C ASN A 306 16.24 19.31 -13.33
N PRO A 307 16.36 20.64 -13.21
CA PRO A 307 15.49 21.58 -13.89
C PRO A 307 15.61 21.52 -15.42
N ASP A 308 16.78 21.13 -15.91
CA ASP A 308 17.13 20.99 -17.33
C ASP A 308 16.93 19.56 -17.87
N CYS A 309 16.09 18.76 -17.20
CA CYS A 309 15.77 17.41 -17.65
C CYS A 309 15.27 17.44 -19.11
N PRO A 310 15.90 16.69 -20.04
CA PRO A 310 15.48 16.66 -21.44
C PRO A 310 14.02 16.23 -21.55
N SER A 311 13.21 16.94 -22.35
CA SER A 311 11.81 16.58 -22.60
C SER A 311 11.65 15.18 -23.22
N HIS A 312 12.72 14.68 -23.85
CA HIS A 312 12.78 13.34 -24.42
C HIS A 312 14.14 12.70 -24.11
N SER A 313 14.12 11.48 -23.59
CA SER A 313 15.33 10.68 -23.35
C SER A 313 15.08 9.20 -23.66
N SER A 314 16.15 8.41 -23.73
CA SER A 314 16.09 6.97 -23.87
C SER A 314 16.65 6.26 -22.64
N PHE A 315 16.05 5.13 -22.31
CA PHE A 315 16.44 4.24 -21.23
C PHE A 315 16.83 2.89 -21.82
N SER A 316 18.10 2.54 -21.69
CA SER A 316 18.59 1.17 -21.85
C SER A 316 18.84 0.64 -20.45
N GLY A 317 17.84 -0.05 -19.91
CA GLY A 317 17.86 -0.46 -18.51
C GLY A 317 18.87 -1.56 -18.25
N SER A 318 19.62 -1.43 -17.14
CA SER A 318 20.32 -2.60 -16.58
C SER A 318 19.28 -3.59 -16.08
N LYS A 319 19.08 -4.69 -16.84
CA LYS A 319 18.17 -5.77 -16.46
C LYS A 319 18.69 -6.48 -15.21
N ASN A 320 18.15 -6.13 -14.05
CA ASN A 320 18.46 -6.83 -12.80
C ASN A 320 17.40 -7.90 -12.59
N THR A 321 17.74 -9.14 -12.98
CA THR A 321 16.96 -10.31 -12.57
C THR A 321 17.07 -10.47 -11.06
N ILE A 322 15.95 -10.31 -10.36
CA ILE A 322 15.90 -10.38 -8.89
C ILE A 322 15.26 -11.66 -8.37
N GLY A 323 14.55 -12.40 -9.22
CA GLY A 323 13.98 -13.69 -8.82
C GLY A 323 13.49 -14.53 -10.00
N THR A 324 13.68 -15.83 -9.87
CA THR A 324 13.00 -16.86 -10.67
C THR A 324 11.90 -17.47 -9.82
N TRP A 325 10.72 -17.67 -10.39
CA TRP A 325 9.64 -18.31 -9.65
C TRP A 325 9.92 -19.81 -9.57
N ASN A 326 10.40 -20.25 -8.41
CA ASN A 326 10.40 -21.67 -8.05
C ASN A 326 8.95 -22.08 -7.86
N LEU A 327 8.31 -22.52 -8.94
CA LEU A 327 6.93 -22.96 -8.98
C LEU A 327 6.88 -24.48 -8.99
N PRO A 328 5.83 -25.10 -8.40
CA PRO A 328 5.59 -26.53 -8.54
C PRO A 328 5.55 -26.96 -10.02
N ALA A 329 5.56 -28.26 -10.27
CA ALA A 329 5.29 -28.80 -11.61
C ALA A 329 3.80 -28.65 -12.02
N ALA A 330 3.18 -27.52 -11.72
CA ALA A 330 1.80 -27.25 -12.09
C ALA A 330 1.68 -27.08 -13.60
N THR A 331 0.51 -27.43 -14.11
CA THR A 331 0.17 -27.42 -15.53
C THR A 331 -0.10 -26.01 -16.06
N TYR A 332 -0.50 -25.08 -15.18
CA TYR A 332 -0.90 -23.72 -15.55
C TYR A 332 -0.50 -22.68 -14.50
N PHE A 333 -0.02 -21.53 -15.00
CA PHE A 333 0.33 -20.35 -14.19
C PHE A 333 -0.16 -19.09 -14.87
N GLU A 334 -0.59 -18.13 -14.07
CA GLU A 334 -1.01 -16.82 -14.53
C GLU A 334 -0.54 -15.75 -13.54
N ALA A 335 0.30 -14.83 -13.98
CA ALA A 335 0.62 -13.66 -13.17
C ALA A 335 -0.61 -12.74 -13.17
N LYS A 336 -1.16 -12.49 -11.98
CA LYS A 336 -2.24 -11.52 -11.77
C LYS A 336 -1.71 -10.09 -11.67
N GLY A 337 -0.40 -9.95 -11.45
CA GLY A 337 0.29 -8.67 -11.42
C GLY A 337 1.07 -8.47 -10.15
N ALA A 338 1.78 -7.35 -10.12
CA ALA A 338 2.47 -6.87 -8.94
C ALA A 338 1.83 -5.56 -8.47
N LEU A 339 1.29 -5.58 -7.25
CA LEU A 339 0.57 -4.48 -6.63
C LEU A 339 1.58 -3.60 -5.87
N THR A 340 1.47 -2.29 -6.00
CA THR A 340 2.41 -1.35 -5.41
C THR A 340 1.99 -0.92 -4.00
N ALA A 341 2.95 -0.74 -3.10
CA ALA A 341 2.79 -0.13 -1.80
C ALA A 341 3.75 1.05 -1.60
N ASP A 342 3.63 1.76 -0.48
CA ASP A 342 4.63 2.75 -0.10
C ASP A 342 5.92 2.06 0.41
N PRO A 343 7.11 2.44 -0.09
CA PRO A 343 8.37 1.85 0.33
C PRO A 343 8.77 2.16 1.78
N TYR A 344 8.07 3.05 2.50
CA TYR A 344 8.39 3.49 3.86
C TYR A 344 8.55 2.32 4.84
N TYR A 345 7.74 1.26 4.69
CA TYR A 345 7.80 0.06 5.50
C TYR A 345 8.57 -1.09 4.84
N TRP A 346 9.49 -0.75 3.93
CA TRP A 346 10.43 -1.63 3.25
C TRP A 346 9.82 -2.65 2.29
N MET A 347 8.50 -2.63 2.08
CA MET A 347 7.79 -3.59 1.25
C MET A 347 7.08 -2.90 0.09
N PRO A 348 7.82 -2.38 -0.92
CA PRO A 348 7.26 -1.56 -1.98
C PRO A 348 6.26 -2.30 -2.90
N CYS A 349 6.23 -3.64 -2.88
CA CYS A 349 5.41 -4.37 -3.82
C CYS A 349 5.09 -5.80 -3.37
N VAL A 350 3.92 -6.30 -3.79
CA VAL A 350 3.53 -7.72 -3.65
C VAL A 350 3.07 -8.28 -4.99
N SER A 351 3.71 -9.36 -5.44
CA SER A 351 3.30 -10.11 -6.63
C SER A 351 2.24 -11.16 -6.31
N LEU A 352 1.32 -11.35 -7.24
CA LEU A 352 0.26 -12.34 -7.20
C LEU A 352 0.34 -13.26 -8.41
N ILE A 353 0.53 -14.55 -8.17
CA ILE A 353 0.64 -15.58 -9.22
C ILE A 353 -0.36 -16.68 -8.93
N TYR A 354 -1.32 -16.88 -9.82
CA TYR A 354 -2.24 -18.02 -9.77
C TYR A 354 -1.54 -19.30 -10.23
N VAL A 355 -1.81 -20.39 -9.53
CA VAL A 355 -1.35 -21.75 -9.78
C VAL A 355 -2.58 -22.61 -9.97
N GLY A 356 -2.72 -23.29 -11.11
CA GLY A 356 -3.94 -24.00 -11.49
C GLY A 356 -4.10 -25.43 -10.95
N ASP A 357 -3.05 -26.02 -10.37
CA ASP A 357 -3.08 -27.41 -9.89
C ASP A 357 -2.02 -27.67 -8.78
N PRO A 358 -2.41 -27.69 -7.50
CA PRO A 358 -3.74 -27.34 -6.98
C PRO A 358 -4.04 -25.85 -7.16
N GLU A 359 -5.34 -25.49 -7.19
CA GLU A 359 -5.77 -24.09 -7.25
C GLU A 359 -5.28 -23.30 -6.04
N ALA A 360 -4.36 -22.38 -6.29
CA ALA A 360 -3.75 -21.57 -5.24
C ALA A 360 -3.25 -20.22 -5.77
N MET A 361 -3.10 -19.27 -4.86
CA MET A 361 -2.41 -18.02 -5.09
C MET A 361 -1.04 -18.07 -4.43
N LYS A 362 0.02 -18.00 -5.23
CA LYS A 362 1.38 -17.71 -4.75
C LYS A 362 1.53 -16.20 -4.62
N ILE A 363 1.99 -15.78 -3.45
CA ILE A 363 2.12 -14.39 -3.05
C ILE A 363 3.60 -14.14 -2.77
N ILE A 364 4.18 -13.11 -3.36
CA ILE A 364 5.59 -12.74 -3.17
C ILE A 364 5.67 -11.30 -2.68
N PHE A 365 6.05 -11.13 -1.43
CA PHE A 365 6.39 -9.86 -0.81
C PHE A 365 7.83 -9.49 -1.20
N TRP A 366 8.03 -8.33 -1.80
CA TRP A 366 9.35 -7.85 -2.21
C TRP A 366 9.87 -6.82 -1.23
N SER A 367 10.84 -7.21 -0.38
CA SER A 367 11.43 -6.32 0.61
C SER A 367 12.70 -5.66 0.10
N ILE A 368 12.88 -4.39 0.40
CA ILE A 368 14.16 -3.71 0.21
C ILE A 368 15.18 -4.25 1.22
N SER A 369 16.39 -4.58 0.76
CA SER A 369 17.47 -5.08 1.60
C SER A 369 18.05 -3.99 2.51
N ASP A 370 18.24 -4.32 3.80
CA ASP A 370 18.86 -3.45 4.82
C ASP A 370 20.40 -3.39 4.71
N THR A 371 21.00 -3.94 3.65
CA THR A 371 22.47 -4.04 3.50
C THR A 371 23.20 -2.69 3.44
N ASN A 372 22.48 -1.58 3.48
CA ASN A 372 23.04 -0.27 3.86
C ASN A 372 23.25 -0.19 5.38
N ASP A 373 24.13 -1.04 5.88
CA ASP A 373 24.82 -0.79 7.13
C ASP A 373 25.59 0.54 6.94
N GLN A 374 24.98 1.65 7.36
CA GLN A 374 25.49 3.04 7.16
C GLN A 374 26.92 3.23 7.72
N SER A 375 27.43 2.23 8.44
CA SER A 375 28.78 2.14 8.98
C SER A 375 29.90 2.00 7.92
N GLN A 376 29.59 1.72 6.65
CA GLN A 376 30.60 1.62 5.57
C GLN A 376 30.50 2.70 4.46
N ALA A 377 29.69 3.75 4.62
CA ALA A 377 29.48 4.80 3.61
C ALA A 377 30.68 5.76 3.37
N GLY A 378 31.91 5.34 3.68
CA GLY A 378 33.08 6.21 3.74
C GLY A 378 33.80 6.51 2.42
N THR A 379 33.67 5.71 1.34
CA THR A 379 34.65 5.83 0.22
C THR A 379 34.17 5.49 -1.19
N SER A 380 32.92 5.09 -1.44
CA SER A 380 32.46 4.79 -2.81
C SER A 380 31.28 5.66 -3.23
N ASN A 381 31.48 6.50 -4.26
CA ASN A 381 30.44 7.29 -4.95
C ASN A 381 29.40 6.44 -5.71
N SER A 382 29.34 5.12 -5.48
CA SER A 382 28.31 4.26 -6.06
C SER A 382 27.05 4.38 -5.22
N THR A 383 26.00 4.96 -5.80
CA THR A 383 24.66 4.96 -5.21
C THR A 383 24.27 3.51 -4.88
N PRO A 384 23.97 3.17 -3.61
CA PRO A 384 23.65 1.80 -3.25
C PRO A 384 22.45 1.33 -4.09
N THR A 385 22.65 0.24 -4.83
CA THR A 385 21.57 -0.36 -5.62
C THR A 385 20.68 -1.12 -4.66
N SER A 386 19.49 -0.57 -4.37
CA SER A 386 18.47 -1.27 -3.60
C SER A 386 18.18 -2.62 -4.26
N THR A 387 18.51 -3.71 -3.56
CA THR A 387 18.14 -5.07 -3.97
C THR A 387 16.81 -5.44 -3.33
N LEU A 388 15.96 -6.14 -4.08
CA LEU A 388 14.73 -6.72 -3.55
C LEU A 388 14.97 -8.16 -3.11
N ILE A 389 14.45 -8.50 -1.93
CA ILE A 389 14.48 -9.83 -1.34
C ILE A 389 13.05 -10.39 -1.39
N PRO A 390 12.82 -11.54 -2.05
CA PRO A 390 11.50 -12.15 -2.10
C PRO A 390 11.21 -12.95 -0.82
N TYR A 391 10.09 -12.66 -0.17
CA TYR A 391 9.45 -13.52 0.82
C TYR A 391 8.15 -14.03 0.22
N ASN A 392 7.89 -15.34 0.27
CA ASN A 392 6.73 -15.89 -0.42
C ASN A 392 5.98 -16.93 0.40
N THR A 393 4.71 -17.06 0.07
CA THR A 393 3.82 -18.09 0.59
C THR A 393 2.80 -18.45 -0.49
N THR A 394 2.07 -19.53 -0.25
CA THR A 394 0.99 -19.99 -1.12
C THR A 394 -0.26 -20.15 -0.27
N THR A 395 -1.37 -19.63 -0.76
CA THR A 395 -2.68 -19.74 -0.10
C THR A 395 -3.68 -20.44 -1.03
N PRO A 396 -4.50 -21.39 -0.55
CA PRO A 396 -5.45 -22.10 -1.40
C PRO A 396 -6.52 -21.19 -2.00
N GLY A 397 -7.02 -21.54 -3.18
CA GLY A 397 -8.05 -20.80 -3.91
C GLY A 397 -7.50 -19.84 -4.97
N ALA A 398 -8.41 -19.22 -5.71
CA ALA A 398 -8.12 -18.31 -6.80
C ALA A 398 -8.82 -16.97 -6.57
N LEU A 399 -8.29 -15.90 -7.17
CA LEU A 399 -9.09 -14.69 -7.34
C LEU A 399 -10.26 -14.98 -8.29
N PRO A 400 -11.48 -14.50 -7.99
CA PRO A 400 -12.64 -14.64 -8.88
C PRO A 400 -12.32 -14.11 -10.29
N ARG A 401 -12.81 -14.81 -11.32
CA ARG A 401 -12.43 -14.59 -12.73
C ARG A 401 -13.08 -13.36 -13.38
N ASP A 402 -13.96 -12.64 -12.69
CA ASP A 402 -14.66 -11.49 -13.28
C ASP A 402 -13.73 -10.28 -13.48
N ASN A 403 -14.09 -9.40 -14.43
CA ASN A 403 -13.29 -8.33 -15.08
C ASN A 403 -12.66 -7.23 -14.18
N GLY A 404 -12.43 -7.51 -12.89
CA GLY A 404 -11.79 -6.64 -11.92
C GLY A 404 -11.13 -7.42 -10.78
N SER A 405 -10.49 -8.57 -11.06
CA SER A 405 -9.85 -9.43 -10.03
C SER A 405 -8.91 -8.71 -9.05
N TRP A 406 -8.33 -7.56 -9.45
CA TRP A 406 -7.55 -6.68 -8.58
C TRP A 406 -8.39 -5.89 -7.57
N GLN A 407 -9.68 -5.63 -7.82
CA GLN A 407 -10.60 -5.02 -6.86
C GLN A 407 -10.84 -5.92 -5.64
N LEU A 408 -10.50 -7.20 -5.79
CA LEU A 408 -10.58 -8.25 -4.77
C LEU A 408 -9.21 -8.58 -4.16
N SER A 409 -8.18 -7.79 -4.47
CA SER A 409 -6.88 -7.83 -3.81
C SER A 409 -6.41 -6.42 -3.45
N LEU A 410 -6.07 -6.22 -2.19
CA LEU A 410 -5.61 -4.92 -1.72
C LEU A 410 -4.37 -5.07 -0.86
N ILE A 411 -3.37 -4.23 -1.16
CA ILE A 411 -2.26 -3.99 -0.25
C ILE A 411 -2.56 -2.72 0.56
N PRO A 412 -2.52 -2.77 1.91
CA PRO A 412 -2.56 -1.57 2.73
C PRO A 412 -1.27 -0.75 2.57
N HIS A 413 -1.26 0.45 3.14
CA HIS A 413 -0.15 1.39 2.97
C HIS A 413 1.24 0.80 3.25
N SER A 414 1.40 -0.08 4.25
CA SER A 414 2.72 -0.61 4.59
C SER A 414 3.30 -1.66 3.64
N GLY A 415 2.48 -2.26 2.76
CA GLY A 415 2.96 -3.37 1.93
C GLY A 415 3.12 -4.70 2.66
N ARG A 416 3.06 -4.73 3.99
CA ARG A 416 3.39 -5.92 4.80
C ARG A 416 2.29 -6.96 4.87
N TYR A 417 1.10 -6.57 4.45
CA TYR A 417 -0.06 -7.44 4.38
C TYR A 417 -0.66 -7.35 2.99
N ILE A 418 -1.48 -8.33 2.65
CA ILE A 418 -2.37 -8.29 1.51
C ILE A 418 -3.67 -8.95 1.91
N LEU A 419 -4.78 -8.29 1.58
CA LEU A 419 -6.12 -8.79 1.81
C LEU A 419 -6.68 -9.30 0.49
N LEU A 420 -7.18 -10.54 0.49
CA LEU A 420 -7.67 -11.24 -0.69
C LEU A 420 -9.08 -11.78 -0.44
N VAL A 421 -9.97 -11.64 -1.42
CA VAL A 421 -11.18 -12.46 -1.49
C VAL A 421 -10.90 -13.63 -2.44
N LEU A 422 -10.80 -14.84 -1.88
CA LEU A 422 -10.45 -16.05 -2.61
C LEU A 422 -11.66 -16.94 -2.80
N GLN A 423 -11.84 -17.41 -4.02
CA GLN A 423 -12.80 -18.43 -4.40
C GLN A 423 -12.12 -19.80 -4.32
N GLN A 424 -12.71 -20.71 -3.57
CA GLN A 424 -12.28 -22.11 -3.46
C GLN A 424 -13.42 -23.02 -3.90
N THR A 425 -13.08 -24.11 -4.58
CA THR A 425 -14.03 -25.20 -4.83
C THR A 425 -14.42 -25.84 -3.50
N ASP A 426 -15.72 -26.00 -3.25
CA ASP A 426 -16.19 -26.61 -2.01
C ASP A 426 -15.74 -28.10 -1.98
N PRO A 427 -15.06 -28.55 -0.90
CA PRO A 427 -14.65 -29.94 -0.77
C PRO A 427 -15.83 -30.92 -0.73
N GLU A 428 -17.03 -30.49 -0.33
CA GLU A 428 -18.24 -31.32 -0.27
C GLU A 428 -19.03 -31.30 -1.58
N ASP A 429 -18.95 -30.22 -2.36
CA ASP A 429 -19.62 -30.06 -3.65
C ASP A 429 -18.72 -29.36 -4.66
N ALA A 430 -18.08 -30.14 -5.53
CA ALA A 430 -17.18 -29.65 -6.56
C ALA A 430 -17.83 -28.70 -7.59
N SER A 431 -19.17 -28.60 -7.61
CA SER A 431 -19.90 -27.64 -8.45
C SER A 431 -20.16 -26.29 -7.77
N SER A 432 -19.88 -26.20 -6.47
CA SER A 432 -20.09 -25.01 -5.66
C SER A 432 -18.76 -24.37 -5.24
N HIS A 433 -18.84 -23.10 -4.88
CA HIS A 433 -17.68 -22.31 -4.48
C HIS A 433 -17.90 -21.63 -3.14
N VAL A 434 -16.87 -21.69 -2.31
CA VAL A 434 -16.80 -20.96 -1.04
C VAL A 434 -15.87 -19.77 -1.21
N PHE A 435 -16.36 -18.59 -0.82
CA PHE A 435 -15.58 -17.36 -0.81
C PHE A 435 -15.01 -17.13 0.59
N ARG A 436 -13.71 -16.81 0.67
CA ARG A 436 -13.00 -16.55 1.92
C ARG A 436 -12.31 -15.21 1.86
N LEU A 437 -12.34 -14.47 2.98
CA LEU A 437 -11.52 -13.29 3.16
C LEU A 437 -10.21 -13.71 3.82
N THR A 438 -9.12 -13.69 3.07
CA THR A 438 -7.81 -14.18 3.52
C THR A 438 -6.85 -13.01 3.69
N LEU A 439 -6.26 -12.90 4.88
CA LEU A 439 -5.19 -11.98 5.20
C LEU A 439 -3.85 -12.70 5.13
N VAL A 440 -2.95 -12.23 4.27
CA VAL A 440 -1.60 -12.76 4.18
C VAL A 440 -0.63 -11.69 4.64
N GLY A 441 0.25 -12.01 5.58
CA GLY A 441 1.22 -11.09 6.16
C GLY A 441 2.64 -11.60 6.04
N CYS A 442 3.60 -10.66 5.97
CA CYS A 442 5.03 -10.93 6.00
C CYS A 442 5.70 -10.21 7.17
N ASP A 443 6.43 -10.96 7.99
CA ASP A 443 7.34 -10.40 8.98
C ASP A 443 8.73 -10.24 8.34
N LYS A 444 9.15 -8.99 8.17
CA LYS A 444 10.46 -8.66 7.58
C LYS A 444 11.62 -9.23 8.40
N ASN A 445 11.52 -9.22 9.73
CA ASN A 445 12.65 -9.56 10.61
C ASN A 445 12.96 -11.06 10.55
N THR A 446 11.92 -11.89 10.43
CA THR A 446 12.05 -13.35 10.36
C THR A 446 12.02 -13.86 8.91
N GLY A 447 11.54 -13.04 7.97
CA GLY A 447 11.25 -13.44 6.60
C GLY A 447 10.06 -14.41 6.47
N THR A 448 9.29 -14.61 7.55
CA THR A 448 8.19 -15.56 7.57
C THR A 448 6.91 -14.93 7.02
N CYS A 449 6.26 -15.62 6.10
CA CYS A 449 4.94 -15.27 5.61
C CYS A 449 3.89 -16.19 6.24
N ALA A 450 2.74 -15.63 6.63
CA ALA A 450 1.61 -16.37 7.19
C ALA A 450 0.31 -15.97 6.48
N SER A 451 -0.62 -16.93 6.35
CA SER A 451 -1.94 -16.73 5.76
C SER A 451 -3.00 -17.10 6.79
N HIS A 452 -4.02 -16.26 6.94
CA HIS A 452 -5.10 -16.42 7.88
C HIS A 452 -6.45 -16.13 7.22
N ASP A 453 -7.39 -17.06 7.34
CA ASP A 453 -8.78 -16.78 6.98
C ASP A 453 -9.41 -15.92 8.08
N LEU A 454 -9.92 -14.76 7.69
CA LEU A 454 -10.59 -13.82 8.57
C LEU A 454 -12.06 -14.21 8.72
N GLN A 455 -12.55 -14.18 9.96
CA GLN A 455 -13.98 -14.34 10.21
C GLN A 455 -14.73 -13.14 9.64
N VAL A 456 -15.74 -13.42 8.82
CA VAL A 456 -16.66 -12.44 8.26
C VAL A 456 -18.06 -12.80 8.76
N PRO A 457 -18.87 -11.85 9.25
CA PRO A 457 -20.24 -12.14 9.67
C PRO A 457 -21.08 -12.74 8.55
N ASP A 458 -21.94 -13.70 8.88
CA ASP A 458 -22.79 -14.43 7.92
C ASP A 458 -23.70 -13.53 7.06
N ASN A 459 -23.98 -12.31 7.52
CA ASN A 459 -24.80 -11.34 6.81
C ASN A 459 -24.02 -10.54 5.74
N VAL A 460 -22.73 -10.78 5.57
CA VAL A 460 -21.89 -10.17 4.54
C VAL A 460 -21.59 -11.21 3.47
N ASP A 461 -22.20 -11.03 2.31
CA ASP A 461 -21.97 -11.89 1.15
C ASP A 461 -20.64 -11.55 0.46
N LEU A 462 -19.62 -12.38 0.67
CA LEU A 462 -18.29 -12.21 0.07
C LEU A 462 -18.31 -12.35 -1.46
N SER A 463 -19.28 -13.06 -2.04
CA SER A 463 -19.42 -13.16 -3.50
C SER A 463 -19.90 -11.85 -4.12
N ALA A 464 -20.54 -10.98 -3.32
CA ALA A 464 -21.03 -9.68 -3.74
C ALA A 464 -20.05 -8.53 -3.45
N VAL A 465 -18.85 -8.82 -2.90
CA VAL A 465 -17.83 -7.80 -2.64
C VAL A 465 -17.28 -7.26 -3.95
N SER A 466 -17.15 -5.94 -4.02
CA SER A 466 -16.73 -5.16 -5.19
C SER A 466 -15.57 -4.22 -4.89
N GLY A 467 -15.24 -4.00 -3.61
CA GLY A 467 -14.10 -3.21 -3.20
C GLY A 467 -13.62 -3.59 -1.80
N LEU A 468 -12.31 -3.47 -1.60
CA LEU A 468 -11.62 -3.74 -0.35
C LEU A 468 -10.84 -2.51 0.11
N SER A 469 -10.80 -2.27 1.42
CA SER A 469 -9.87 -1.33 2.07
C SER A 469 -9.29 -1.98 3.33
N MET A 470 -8.03 -1.71 3.64
CA MET A 470 -7.36 -2.17 4.85
C MET A 470 -6.43 -1.06 5.37
N ASP A 471 -6.54 -0.75 6.65
CA ASP A 471 -5.63 0.13 7.37
C ASP A 471 -4.90 -0.66 8.45
N ASP A 472 -3.60 -0.84 8.26
CA ASP A 472 -2.72 -1.59 9.14
C ASP A 472 -2.16 -0.81 10.32
N HIS A 473 -2.41 0.50 10.36
CA HIS A 473 -2.16 1.31 11.55
C HIS A 473 -3.23 1.05 12.61
N THR A 474 -4.51 0.94 12.20
CA THR A 474 -5.67 0.81 13.10
C THR A 474 -6.32 -0.57 13.11
N GLY A 475 -5.90 -1.47 12.23
CA GLY A 475 -6.50 -2.80 12.11
C GLY A 475 -7.94 -2.75 11.60
N ILE A 476 -8.24 -1.82 10.70
CA ILE A 476 -9.57 -1.67 10.10
C ILE A 476 -9.56 -2.39 8.75
N ILE A 477 -10.58 -3.22 8.53
CA ILE A 477 -10.87 -3.80 7.22
C ILE A 477 -12.25 -3.32 6.79
N SER A 478 -12.35 -2.84 5.56
CA SER A 478 -13.60 -2.34 5.00
C SER A 478 -13.91 -3.04 3.69
N LEU A 479 -15.18 -3.43 3.49
CA LEU A 479 -15.67 -4.07 2.27
C LEU A 479 -16.80 -3.23 1.68
N ILE A 480 -16.82 -3.07 0.36
CA ILE A 480 -17.97 -2.53 -0.37
C ILE A 480 -18.63 -3.66 -1.15
N THR A 481 -19.93 -3.84 -0.97
CA THR A 481 -20.73 -4.80 -1.73
C THR A 481 -21.43 -4.13 -2.92
N ASN A 482 -21.77 -4.93 -3.94
CA ASN A 482 -22.44 -4.49 -5.17
C ASN A 482 -23.79 -3.78 -4.95
N ASP A 483 -24.45 -4.02 -3.82
CA ASP A 483 -25.68 -3.33 -3.44
C ASP A 483 -25.45 -1.93 -2.84
N GLY A 484 -24.18 -1.51 -2.67
CA GLY A 484 -23.79 -0.19 -2.23
C GLY A 484 -23.67 -0.04 -0.71
N LYS A 485 -23.32 -1.11 0.00
CA LYS A 485 -23.05 -1.08 1.45
C LYS A 485 -21.57 -1.14 1.74
N LEU A 486 -21.16 -0.29 2.68
CA LEU A 486 -19.83 -0.29 3.29
C LEU A 486 -19.90 -1.04 4.62
N HIS A 487 -19.15 -2.14 4.73
CA HIS A 487 -18.96 -2.92 5.95
C HIS A 487 -17.60 -2.60 6.55
N ILE A 488 -17.50 -2.35 7.86
CA ILE A 488 -16.24 -2.02 8.54
C ILE A 488 -16.05 -2.93 9.74
N PHE A 489 -14.93 -3.65 9.75
CA PHE A 489 -14.46 -4.53 10.82
C PHE A 489 -13.26 -3.90 11.52
N THR A 490 -13.20 -3.98 12.84
CA THR A 490 -12.07 -3.50 13.63
C THR A 490 -11.38 -4.68 14.31
N TYR A 491 -10.05 -4.76 14.26
CA TYR A 491 -9.27 -5.89 14.81
C TYR A 491 -8.45 -5.50 16.05
N ALA A 492 -8.64 -4.31 16.64
CA ALA A 492 -7.94 -3.89 17.86
C ALA A 492 -8.70 -2.90 18.74
#